data_AF-A0A3G9E9Y3-F1
#
_entry.id   AF-A0A3G9E9Y3-F1
#
_cell.length_a   1.000
_cell.length_b   1.000
_cell.length_c   1.000
_cell.angle_alpha   90.00
_cell.angle_beta   90.00
_cell.angle_gamma   90.00
#
_symmetry.space_group_name_H-M   'P 1'
#
loop_
_entity.id
_entity.type
_entity.pdbx_description
1 polymer ?
#
loop_
_entity_poly.entity_id
_entity_poly.type
_entity_poly.pdbx_seq_one_letter_code
_entity_poly.pdbx_strand_id
1 'polypeptide(L)'
;MTDQSLALRLLNSLCYELDRHTPFIYTSPLYGIGHGHYIFYDRERDEDVFQWMARARNTAYTEFAVPGAANIEVLKSFISKEEFFPPKPNTAWESHHAMGAWQADSWLDMPTLENYFGKIKSIEELVAYSQLLQCEGLKFIYEEARRQKPFCSMALSWCYQEPWPTAANNSLINWPNKVKPAYHHVTKACRPILASARIPKFEWSAGEHFSCDLFMLNDAYRSLEKSSMEVVLQYDDKEMLLMRWDCPASDDFRNVEGPTATAVIPEMERDLFTLSIRVAGKPEYNSSYLLYYSGNNSKRALPSEAYYKGETEFTYNNN
;
A
#
# COMPACT_ATOMS: atom_id res chain seq x y z
N MET A 1 27.77 11.43 -3.20
CA MET A 1 28.94 10.97 -3.97
C MET A 1 28.59 11.14 -5.45
N THR A 2 29.45 11.73 -6.28
CA THR A 2 29.21 11.85 -7.73
C THR A 2 29.97 10.77 -8.50
N ASP A 3 29.66 10.62 -9.78
CA ASP A 3 30.38 9.73 -10.72
C ASP A 3 31.89 10.04 -10.83
N GLN A 4 32.34 11.21 -10.36
CA GLN A 4 33.75 11.59 -10.27
C GLN A 4 34.50 10.93 -9.12
N SER A 5 33.81 10.27 -8.19
CA SER A 5 34.42 9.51 -7.10
C SER A 5 35.34 8.43 -7.65
N LEU A 6 36.61 8.41 -7.20
CA LEU A 6 37.59 7.41 -7.64
C LEU A 6 37.10 5.97 -7.40
N ALA A 7 36.37 5.74 -6.32
CA ALA A 7 35.78 4.44 -6.01
C ALA A 7 34.71 4.02 -7.03
N LEU A 8 33.81 4.93 -7.42
CA LEU A 8 32.78 4.64 -8.41
C LEU A 8 33.36 4.50 -9.82
N ARG A 9 34.41 5.28 -10.15
CA ARG A 9 35.14 5.14 -11.43
C ARG A 9 35.86 3.81 -11.52
N LEU A 10 36.50 3.37 -10.44
CA LEU A 10 37.13 2.05 -10.36
C LEU A 10 36.09 0.95 -10.52
N LEU A 11 34.96 1.04 -9.81
CA LEU A 11 33.87 0.08 -9.93
C LEU A 11 33.31 0.01 -11.36
N ASN A 12 33.09 1.15 -12.00
CA ASN A 12 32.65 1.21 -13.41
C ASN A 12 33.67 0.55 -14.36
N SER A 13 34.97 0.78 -14.16
CA SER A 13 36.04 0.13 -14.94
C SER A 13 35.99 -1.39 -14.79
N LEU A 14 35.86 -1.88 -13.55
CA LEU A 14 35.77 -3.31 -13.27
C LEU A 14 34.52 -3.93 -13.87
N CYS A 15 33.36 -3.26 -13.78
CA CYS A 15 32.12 -3.72 -14.44
C CYS A 15 32.30 -3.82 -15.96
N TYR A 16 32.94 -2.84 -16.59
CA TYR A 16 33.21 -2.89 -18.04
C TYR A 16 34.20 -4.01 -18.42
N GLU A 17 35.26 -4.20 -17.64
CA GLU A 17 36.26 -5.23 -17.93
C GLU A 17 35.72 -6.64 -17.73
N LEU A 18 34.94 -6.87 -16.67
CA LEU A 18 34.50 -8.19 -16.22
C LEU A 18 33.08 -8.57 -16.71
N ASP A 19 32.19 -7.60 -16.93
CA ASP A 19 30.79 -7.83 -17.33
C ASP A 19 30.19 -6.64 -18.12
N ARG A 20 30.77 -6.32 -19.29
CA ARG A 20 30.35 -5.18 -20.12
C ARG A 20 28.91 -5.21 -20.63
N HIS A 21 28.21 -6.34 -20.54
CA HIS A 21 26.88 -6.50 -21.10
C HIS A 21 25.77 -6.25 -20.08
N THR A 22 26.09 -6.18 -18.79
CA THR A 22 25.17 -5.77 -17.73
C THR A 22 25.26 -4.26 -17.49
N PRO A 23 24.14 -3.51 -17.48
CA PRO A 23 24.16 -2.08 -17.18
C PRO A 23 24.70 -1.80 -15.77
N PHE A 24 25.58 -0.80 -15.64
CA PHE A 24 26.07 -0.31 -14.35
C PHE A 24 25.35 0.98 -13.95
N ILE A 25 24.69 0.93 -12.79
CA ILE A 25 24.02 2.08 -12.14
C ILE A 25 24.87 2.45 -10.91
N TYR A 26 25.54 3.60 -10.96
CA TYR A 26 26.58 3.95 -9.98
C TYR A 26 26.04 4.38 -8.61
N THR A 27 24.75 4.65 -8.49
CA THR A 27 24.06 4.94 -7.22
C THR A 27 22.55 4.76 -7.39
N SER A 28 21.84 4.50 -6.30
CA SER A 28 20.38 4.53 -6.23
C SER A 28 20.00 5.57 -5.16
N PRO A 29 19.27 6.64 -5.50
CA PRO A 29 18.65 6.93 -6.79
C PRO A 29 19.58 7.69 -7.76
N LEU A 30 19.34 7.53 -9.07
CA LEU A 30 19.85 8.42 -10.12
C LEU A 30 18.85 9.54 -10.45
N TYR A 31 19.26 10.50 -11.30
CA TYR A 31 18.33 11.52 -11.83
C TYR A 31 17.09 10.89 -12.45
N GLY A 32 15.91 11.35 -12.03
CA GLY A 32 14.62 10.82 -12.46
C GLY A 32 14.15 9.57 -11.70
N ILE A 33 15.03 8.92 -10.91
CA ILE A 33 14.67 7.82 -10.01
C ILE A 33 14.31 8.39 -8.64
N GLY A 34 13.24 7.88 -8.05
CA GLY A 34 12.75 8.29 -6.72
C GLY A 34 13.06 7.28 -5.63
N HIS A 35 13.35 7.81 -4.45
CA HIS A 35 13.27 7.12 -3.16
C HIS A 35 12.12 7.70 -2.34
N GLY A 36 11.54 6.84 -1.51
CA GLY A 36 10.39 7.17 -0.70
C GLY A 36 9.08 7.22 -1.50
N HIS A 37 7.96 7.56 -0.86
CA HIS A 37 7.87 7.80 0.58
C HIS A 37 7.99 6.51 1.40
N TYR A 38 8.15 6.61 2.73
CA TYR A 38 8.39 5.46 3.62
C TYR A 38 7.40 5.37 4.78
N ILE A 39 6.37 6.22 4.82
CA ILE A 39 5.34 6.28 5.86
C ILE A 39 3.98 6.42 5.19
N PHE A 40 2.91 6.02 5.89
CA PHE A 40 1.56 6.12 5.35
C PHE A 40 1.08 7.57 5.26
N TYR A 41 1.36 8.37 6.28
CA TYR A 41 0.92 9.76 6.40
C TYR A 41 2.10 10.65 6.82
N ASP A 42 2.41 11.63 5.98
CA ASP A 42 3.45 12.62 6.21
C ASP A 42 2.88 13.82 6.96
N ARG A 43 3.13 13.89 8.27
CA ARG A 43 2.69 14.99 9.13
C ARG A 43 3.31 16.34 8.75
N GLU A 44 4.49 16.38 8.15
CA GLU A 44 5.12 17.64 7.74
C GLU A 44 4.45 18.23 6.50
N ARG A 45 3.91 17.36 5.65
CA ARG A 45 3.22 17.74 4.40
C ARG A 45 1.70 17.70 4.48
N ASP A 46 1.15 17.17 5.57
CA ASP A 46 -0.29 16.92 5.75
C ASP A 46 -0.87 16.13 4.57
N GLU A 47 -0.23 15.01 4.24
CA GLU A 47 -0.64 14.17 3.12
C GLU A 47 -0.45 12.69 3.40
N ASP A 48 -1.38 11.88 2.90
CA ASP A 48 -1.22 10.43 2.88
C ASP A 48 -0.48 9.94 1.62
N VAL A 49 -0.14 8.66 1.64
CA VAL A 49 0.53 7.96 0.54
C VAL A 49 -0.29 7.97 -0.77
N PHE A 50 -1.61 8.11 -0.69
CA PHE A 50 -2.49 8.17 -1.87
C PHE A 50 -2.24 9.48 -2.62
N GLN A 51 -2.16 10.59 -1.87
CA GLN A 51 -1.84 11.91 -2.40
C GLN A 51 -0.39 12.00 -2.89
N TRP A 52 0.57 11.51 -2.10
CA TRP A 52 2.00 11.58 -2.44
C TRP A 52 2.30 10.84 -3.74
N MET A 53 1.88 9.57 -3.86
CA MET A 53 2.26 8.74 -5.00
C MET A 53 1.59 9.19 -6.30
N ALA A 54 0.33 9.67 -6.23
CA ALA A 54 -0.37 10.21 -7.39
C ALA A 54 0.28 11.48 -7.95
N ARG A 55 0.91 12.30 -7.09
CA ARG A 55 1.66 13.49 -7.50
C ARG A 55 3.09 13.16 -7.94
N ALA A 56 3.70 12.14 -7.35
CA ALA A 56 5.07 11.75 -7.65
C ALA A 56 5.21 11.39 -9.13
N ARG A 57 6.33 11.79 -9.74
CA ARG A 57 6.60 11.57 -11.16
C ARG A 57 8.06 11.18 -11.35
N ASN A 58 8.36 9.91 -11.13
CA ASN A 58 9.69 9.33 -11.31
C ASN A 58 9.68 8.29 -12.43
N THR A 59 10.80 8.12 -13.12
CA THR A 59 10.97 7.06 -14.13
C THR A 59 11.09 5.68 -13.51
N ALA A 60 11.50 5.63 -12.24
CA ALA A 60 11.54 4.43 -11.42
C ALA A 60 11.43 4.82 -9.95
N TYR A 61 10.75 4.00 -9.16
CA TYR A 61 10.75 4.06 -7.71
C TYR A 61 11.56 2.87 -7.20
N THR A 62 12.85 3.10 -6.96
CA THR A 62 13.75 2.01 -6.54
C THR A 62 13.67 1.71 -5.05
N GLU A 63 13.04 2.60 -4.28
CA GLU A 63 12.67 2.38 -2.88
C GLU A 63 11.39 3.16 -2.58
N PHE A 64 10.42 2.51 -1.95
CA PHE A 64 9.28 3.13 -1.26
C PHE A 64 8.77 2.16 -0.20
N ALA A 65 8.00 2.65 0.76
CA ALA A 65 7.47 1.81 1.79
C ALA A 65 6.23 2.37 2.47
N VAL A 66 5.52 1.47 3.15
CA VAL A 66 4.66 1.79 4.27
C VAL A 66 5.04 0.82 5.39
N PRO A 67 5.21 1.29 6.63
CA PRO A 67 5.60 0.41 7.71
C PRO A 67 4.39 -0.31 8.29
N GLY A 68 4.65 -1.45 8.91
CA GLY A 68 3.65 -2.25 9.62
C GLY A 68 4.29 -2.99 10.78
N ALA A 69 3.52 -3.14 11.86
CA ALA A 69 3.90 -3.98 13.00
C ALA A 69 4.11 -5.44 12.56
N ALA A 70 5.04 -6.11 13.23
CA ALA A 70 5.23 -7.55 13.05
C ALA A 70 4.00 -8.32 13.53
N ASN A 71 3.84 -9.54 13.00
CA ASN A 71 2.78 -10.44 13.43
C ASN A 71 2.86 -10.67 14.95
N ILE A 72 1.71 -10.76 15.63
CA ILE A 72 1.64 -10.92 17.08
C ILE A 72 2.52 -12.07 17.58
N GLU A 73 2.52 -13.22 16.90
CA GLU A 73 3.34 -14.37 17.28
C GLU A 73 4.85 -14.13 17.12
N VAL A 74 5.25 -13.26 16.19
CA VAL A 74 6.64 -12.82 16.05
C VAL A 74 7.01 -11.85 17.17
N LEU A 75 6.14 -10.88 17.48
CA LEU A 75 6.36 -9.97 18.61
C LEU A 75 6.54 -10.73 19.93
N LYS A 76 5.70 -11.74 20.19
CA LYS A 76 5.78 -12.60 21.39
C LYS A 76 7.11 -13.35 21.53
N SER A 77 7.86 -13.54 20.44
CA SER A 77 9.11 -14.30 20.49
C SER A 77 10.28 -13.51 21.03
N PHE A 78 10.19 -12.18 21.13
CA PHE A 78 11.29 -11.33 21.60
C PHE A 78 10.86 -10.16 22.50
N ILE A 79 9.58 -9.80 22.57
CA ILE A 79 9.06 -8.80 23.50
C ILE A 79 8.50 -9.51 24.74
N SER A 80 8.94 -9.10 25.93
CA SER A 80 8.46 -9.64 27.20
C SER A 80 6.99 -9.29 27.46
N LYS A 81 6.33 -10.04 28.34
CA LYS A 81 4.91 -9.81 28.66
C LYS A 81 4.68 -8.43 29.29
N GLU A 82 5.64 -7.95 30.07
CA GLU A 82 5.60 -6.68 30.80
C GLU A 82 5.73 -5.47 29.86
N GLU A 83 6.44 -5.64 28.74
CA GLU A 83 6.67 -4.62 27.72
C GLU A 83 5.73 -4.77 26.51
N PHE A 84 4.93 -5.84 26.45
CA PHE A 84 4.17 -6.21 25.27
C PHE A 84 3.18 -5.14 24.82
N PHE A 85 2.49 -4.51 25.78
CA PHE A 85 1.58 -3.42 25.50
C PHE A 85 1.37 -2.54 26.74
N PRO A 86 1.33 -1.21 26.60
CA PRO A 86 1.52 -0.45 25.37
C PRO A 86 3.01 -0.31 24.97
N PRO A 87 3.32 -0.15 23.67
CA PRO A 87 4.67 0.17 23.20
C PRO A 87 5.22 1.44 23.86
N LYS A 88 6.48 1.41 24.29
CA LYS A 88 7.14 2.53 24.99
C LYS A 88 8.61 2.67 24.60
N PRO A 89 9.16 3.89 24.65
CA PRO A 89 10.62 4.09 24.63
C PRO A 89 11.32 3.33 25.76
N ASN A 90 12.60 3.04 25.59
CA ASN A 90 13.47 2.29 26.49
C ASN A 90 12.99 0.87 26.81
N THR A 91 12.26 0.24 25.88
CA THR A 91 11.82 -1.17 25.96
C THR A 91 12.28 -1.95 24.72
N ALA A 92 11.91 -3.22 24.64
CA ALA A 92 12.11 -4.02 23.43
C ALA A 92 11.50 -3.38 22.17
N TRP A 93 10.44 -2.57 22.28
CA TRP A 93 9.86 -1.88 21.12
C TRP A 93 10.87 -0.93 20.45
N GLU A 94 11.57 -0.10 21.21
CA GLU A 94 12.61 0.78 20.67
C GLU A 94 13.84 0.00 20.23
N SER A 95 14.30 -0.94 21.06
CA SER A 95 15.49 -1.77 20.75
C SER A 95 15.29 -2.62 19.49
N HIS A 96 14.05 -2.96 19.13
CA HIS A 96 13.67 -3.68 17.92
C HIS A 96 12.98 -2.77 16.88
N HIS A 97 13.44 -1.52 16.78
CA HIS A 97 13.14 -0.54 15.73
C HIS A 97 11.69 -0.05 15.59
N ALA A 98 10.77 -0.30 16.52
CA ALA A 98 9.43 0.25 16.40
C ALA A 98 9.38 1.79 16.49
N MET A 99 10.31 2.37 17.25
CA MET A 99 10.43 3.80 17.54
C MET A 99 11.90 4.20 17.44
N GLY A 100 12.19 5.46 17.13
CA GLY A 100 13.55 6.02 17.15
C GLY A 100 14.53 5.48 16.08
N ALA A 101 14.08 4.66 15.14
CA ALA A 101 14.95 4.00 14.16
C ALA A 101 15.35 4.89 12.97
N TRP A 102 14.51 5.84 12.59
CA TRP A 102 14.80 6.84 11.55
C TRP A 102 14.35 8.22 11.99
N GLN A 103 13.05 8.35 12.27
CA GLN A 103 12.46 9.48 13.00
C GLN A 103 11.95 8.99 14.36
N ALA A 104 11.50 9.91 15.21
CA ALA A 104 11.03 9.58 16.56
C ALA A 104 9.96 8.46 16.54
N ASP A 105 8.93 8.60 15.70
CA ASP A 105 7.86 7.62 15.52
C ASP A 105 7.54 7.44 14.04
N SER A 106 8.40 6.73 13.30
CA SER A 106 8.21 6.47 11.87
C SER A 106 7.73 5.05 11.54
N TRP A 107 8.16 4.02 12.26
CA TRP A 107 7.84 2.62 11.89
C TRP A 107 6.57 2.09 12.54
N LEU A 108 6.42 2.21 13.86
CA LEU A 108 5.14 1.89 14.47
C LEU A 108 4.10 2.99 14.19
N ASP A 109 4.58 4.23 14.16
CA ASP A 109 3.82 5.44 13.87
C ASP A 109 2.48 5.53 14.62
N MET A 110 2.55 5.32 15.93
CA MET A 110 1.41 5.41 16.84
C MET A 110 0.55 6.66 16.63
N PRO A 111 1.11 7.87 16.42
CA PRO A 111 0.27 9.05 16.22
C PRO A 111 -0.58 8.97 14.95
N THR A 112 -0.08 8.39 13.86
CA THR A 112 -0.89 8.18 12.64
C THR A 112 -2.00 7.17 12.88
N LEU A 113 -1.70 6.08 13.61
CA LEU A 113 -2.72 5.09 13.98
C LEU A 113 -3.82 5.73 14.84
N GLU A 114 -3.45 6.54 15.83
CA GLU A 114 -4.42 7.19 16.71
C GLU A 114 -5.18 8.33 16.02
N ASN A 115 -4.59 8.96 15.00
CA ASN A 115 -5.27 9.96 14.18
C ASN A 115 -6.46 9.34 13.41
N TYR A 116 -6.26 8.20 12.76
CA TYR A 116 -7.32 7.50 12.05
C TYR A 116 -8.24 6.70 12.99
N PHE A 117 -7.69 5.86 13.86
CA PHE A 117 -8.47 4.83 14.55
C PHE A 117 -8.79 5.18 16.01
N GLY A 118 -8.45 6.40 16.43
CA GLY A 118 -8.52 6.83 17.82
C GLY A 118 -7.57 6.05 18.72
N LYS A 119 -7.72 6.24 20.04
CA LYS A 119 -6.84 5.59 21.03
C LYS A 119 -6.79 4.07 20.85
N ILE A 120 -5.58 3.54 20.67
CA ILE A 120 -5.32 2.11 20.56
C ILE A 120 -5.39 1.46 21.95
N LYS A 121 -6.20 0.42 22.10
CA LYS A 121 -6.53 -0.18 23.42
C LYS A 121 -5.90 -1.54 23.67
N SER A 122 -5.39 -2.20 22.63
CA SER A 122 -4.73 -3.49 22.76
C SER A 122 -3.68 -3.71 21.67
N ILE A 123 -2.86 -4.74 21.86
CA ILE A 123 -1.89 -5.18 20.87
C ILE A 123 -2.56 -5.72 19.59
N GLU A 124 -3.74 -6.31 19.70
CA GLU A 124 -4.53 -6.76 18.56
C GLU A 124 -5.01 -5.57 17.71
N GLU A 125 -5.52 -4.51 18.34
CA GLU A 125 -5.86 -3.27 17.63
C GLU A 125 -4.62 -2.65 16.97
N LEU A 126 -3.51 -2.56 17.71
CA LEU A 126 -2.24 -2.02 17.20
C LEU A 126 -1.79 -2.73 15.92
N VAL A 127 -1.67 -4.05 15.98
CA VAL A 127 -1.15 -4.85 14.86
C VAL A 127 -2.14 -4.82 13.69
N ALA A 128 -3.44 -4.94 13.95
CA ALA A 128 -4.46 -4.92 12.91
C ALA A 128 -4.44 -3.61 12.12
N TYR A 129 -4.52 -2.45 12.80
CA TYR A 129 -4.53 -1.16 12.12
C TYR A 129 -3.19 -0.83 11.44
N SER A 130 -2.07 -1.14 12.10
CA SER A 130 -0.75 -0.95 11.50
C SER A 130 -0.58 -1.77 10.22
N GLN A 131 -1.00 -3.03 10.22
CA GLN A 131 -0.94 -3.89 9.04
C GLN A 131 -1.99 -3.51 7.99
N LEU A 132 -3.15 -2.96 8.38
CA LEU A 132 -4.16 -2.43 7.45
C LEU A 132 -3.59 -1.27 6.63
N LEU A 133 -3.00 -0.26 7.29
CA LEU A 133 -2.35 0.86 6.60
C LEU A 133 -1.23 0.37 5.69
N GLN A 134 -0.42 -0.61 6.14
CA GLN A 134 0.61 -1.23 5.32
C GLN A 134 0.03 -1.87 4.04
N CYS A 135 -1.08 -2.60 4.17
CA CYS A 135 -1.75 -3.26 3.05
C CYS A 135 -2.26 -2.25 2.02
N GLU A 136 -3.07 -1.28 2.45
CA GLU A 136 -3.71 -0.34 1.53
C GLU A 136 -2.70 0.64 0.91
N GLY A 137 -1.73 1.10 1.71
CA GLY A 137 -0.71 2.02 1.21
C GLY A 137 0.23 1.39 0.19
N LEU A 138 0.75 0.17 0.45
CA LEU A 138 1.58 -0.51 -0.55
C LEU A 138 0.79 -0.92 -1.79
N LYS A 139 -0.46 -1.39 -1.63
CA LYS A 139 -1.34 -1.69 -2.76
C LYS A 139 -1.48 -0.47 -3.66
N PHE A 140 -1.78 0.69 -3.07
CA PHE A 140 -1.90 1.94 -3.81
C PHE A 140 -0.60 2.30 -4.55
N ILE A 141 0.56 2.23 -3.88
CA ILE A 141 1.84 2.59 -4.51
C ILE A 141 2.11 1.72 -5.74
N TYR A 142 1.95 0.40 -5.63
CA TYR A 142 2.21 -0.51 -6.75
C TYR A 142 1.26 -0.24 -7.93
N GLU A 143 -0.03 -0.06 -7.68
CA GLU A 143 -0.99 0.22 -8.75
C GLU A 143 -0.79 1.60 -9.38
N GLU A 144 -0.46 2.62 -8.59
CA GLU A 144 -0.20 3.96 -9.09
C GLU A 144 1.10 4.04 -9.90
N ALA A 145 2.17 3.37 -9.47
CA ALA A 145 3.40 3.26 -10.27
C ALA A 145 3.13 2.64 -11.64
N ARG A 146 2.26 1.62 -11.70
CA ARG A 146 1.85 0.97 -12.95
C ARG A 146 1.00 1.88 -13.83
N ARG A 147 0.13 2.72 -13.26
CA ARG A 147 -0.62 3.75 -14.02
C ARG A 147 0.30 4.74 -14.71
N GLN A 148 1.44 5.07 -14.10
CA GLN A 148 2.41 6.01 -14.66
C GLN A 148 3.21 5.46 -15.85
N LYS A 149 3.01 4.19 -16.24
CA LYS A 149 3.53 3.62 -17.49
C LYS A 149 3.06 4.45 -18.70
N PRO A 150 3.93 4.74 -19.70
CA PRO A 150 5.31 4.25 -19.85
C PRO A 150 6.38 5.14 -19.21
N PHE A 151 5.99 6.21 -18.50
CA PHE A 151 6.96 7.11 -17.88
C PHE A 151 7.68 6.42 -16.72
N CYS A 152 6.94 5.73 -15.85
CA CYS A 152 7.49 4.85 -14.82
C CYS A 152 7.63 3.42 -15.34
N SER A 153 8.78 2.79 -15.09
CA SER A 153 9.08 1.42 -15.52
C SER A 153 9.51 0.48 -14.39
N MET A 154 9.53 0.95 -13.13
CA MET A 154 10.01 0.14 -12.00
C MET A 154 9.44 0.65 -10.68
N ALA A 155 9.04 -0.29 -9.83
CA ALA A 155 8.55 -0.05 -8.48
C ALA A 155 9.08 -1.16 -7.55
N LEU A 156 9.95 -0.81 -6.61
CA LEU A 156 10.58 -1.73 -5.66
C LEU A 156 10.30 -1.27 -4.22
N SER A 157 9.53 -2.06 -3.48
CA SER A 157 9.28 -1.78 -2.06
C SER A 157 10.52 -2.04 -1.21
N TRP A 158 10.88 -1.08 -0.37
CA TRP A 158 11.76 -1.27 0.77
C TRP A 158 10.91 -1.80 1.93
N CYS A 159 11.12 -2.98 2.50
CA CYS A 159 12.01 -4.04 2.03
C CYS A 159 11.22 -5.36 1.91
N TYR A 160 11.85 -6.37 1.31
CA TYR A 160 11.19 -7.68 1.18
C TYR A 160 11.13 -8.41 2.54
N GLN A 161 12.25 -8.44 3.27
CA GLN A 161 12.41 -9.16 4.53
C GLN A 161 13.42 -8.46 5.45
N GLU A 162 13.46 -8.89 6.72
CA GLU A 162 14.45 -8.43 7.69
C GLU A 162 15.46 -9.51 8.09
N PRO A 163 16.71 -9.13 8.40
CA PRO A 163 17.74 -10.07 8.83
C PRO A 163 17.59 -10.52 10.30
N TRP A 164 16.71 -9.90 11.09
CA TRP A 164 16.63 -10.08 12.54
C TRP A 164 15.24 -9.71 13.11
N PRO A 165 14.91 -10.08 14.37
CA PRO A 165 13.62 -9.76 14.98
C PRO A 165 13.40 -8.25 15.05
N THR A 166 12.31 -7.77 14.46
CA THR A 166 11.96 -6.35 14.39
C THR A 166 10.49 -6.17 14.72
N ALA A 167 10.15 -5.18 15.55
CA ALA A 167 8.81 -4.96 16.06
C ALA A 167 7.88 -4.24 15.07
N ALA A 168 8.39 -3.24 14.35
CA ALA A 168 7.69 -2.62 13.22
C ALA A 168 8.71 -2.13 12.20
N ASN A 169 8.37 -2.26 10.91
CA ASN A 169 9.21 -1.86 9.79
C ASN A 169 8.43 -2.00 8.47
N ASN A 170 9.14 -1.81 7.38
CA ASN A 170 8.61 -1.84 6.04
C ASN A 170 8.59 -3.23 5.35
N SER A 171 9.04 -4.29 6.04
CA SER A 171 9.13 -5.62 5.44
C SER A 171 7.78 -6.22 5.08
N LEU A 172 7.75 -7.09 4.06
CA LEU A 172 6.62 -7.97 3.72
C LEU A 172 6.71 -9.32 4.45
N ILE A 173 7.93 -9.73 4.83
CA ILE A 173 8.20 -10.97 5.56
C ILE A 173 8.95 -10.63 6.84
N ASN A 174 8.33 -10.95 7.98
CA ASN A 174 8.98 -10.90 9.26
C ASN A 174 10.03 -11.99 9.41
N TRP A 175 11.12 -11.68 10.12
CA TRP A 175 12.04 -12.68 10.63
C TRP A 175 11.31 -13.71 11.52
N PRO A 176 11.71 -15.00 11.50
CA PRO A 176 12.70 -15.57 10.58
C PRO A 176 12.12 -15.88 9.20
N ASN A 177 10.81 -16.10 9.07
CA ASN A 177 10.13 -16.36 7.80
C ASN A 177 8.59 -16.35 7.97
N LYS A 178 8.02 -15.26 8.51
CA LYS A 178 6.58 -15.12 8.74
C LYS A 178 6.01 -14.04 7.82
N VAL A 179 5.14 -14.44 6.92
CA VAL A 179 4.48 -13.53 5.96
C VAL A 179 3.59 -12.53 6.72
N LYS A 180 3.73 -11.24 6.41
CA LYS A 180 2.80 -10.19 6.87
C LYS A 180 1.63 -10.06 5.88
N PRO A 181 0.47 -9.54 6.32
CA PRO A 181 -0.68 -9.33 5.44
C PRO A 181 -0.38 -8.57 4.15
N ALA A 182 0.48 -7.54 4.25
CA ALA A 182 0.86 -6.71 3.11
C ALA A 182 1.42 -7.51 1.93
N TYR A 183 2.08 -8.66 2.17
CA TYR A 183 2.56 -9.55 1.10
C TYR A 183 1.43 -10.00 0.18
N HIS A 184 0.29 -10.39 0.73
CA HIS A 184 -0.86 -10.87 -0.03
C HIS A 184 -1.51 -9.73 -0.83
N HIS A 185 -1.61 -8.54 -0.23
CA HIS A 185 -2.18 -7.36 -0.88
C HIS A 185 -1.28 -6.83 -2.00
N VAL A 186 0.05 -6.81 -1.80
CA VAL A 186 1.02 -6.52 -2.86
C VAL A 186 0.95 -7.55 -3.98
N THR A 187 0.82 -8.84 -3.66
CA THR A 187 0.64 -9.89 -4.67
C THR A 187 -0.60 -9.63 -5.54
N LYS A 188 -1.71 -9.17 -4.93
CA LYS A 188 -2.93 -8.78 -5.64
C LYS A 188 -2.70 -7.53 -6.53
N ALA A 189 -2.02 -6.51 -6.02
CA ALA A 189 -1.67 -5.29 -6.75
C ALA A 189 -0.72 -5.54 -7.94
N CYS A 190 0.07 -6.63 -7.87
CA CYS A 190 1.03 -7.03 -8.91
C CYS A 190 0.49 -8.07 -9.89
N ARG A 191 -0.82 -8.38 -9.89
CA ARG A 191 -1.41 -9.26 -10.91
C ARG A 191 -1.16 -8.69 -12.31
N PRO A 192 -0.90 -9.55 -13.33
CA PRO A 192 -0.60 -9.09 -14.68
C PRO A 192 -1.68 -8.18 -15.28
N ILE A 193 -2.96 -8.47 -14.96
CA ILE A 193 -4.11 -7.68 -15.38
C ILE A 193 -5.01 -7.46 -14.16
N LEU A 194 -5.45 -6.22 -13.93
CA LEU A 194 -6.49 -5.90 -12.96
C LEU A 194 -7.20 -4.58 -13.28
N ALA A 195 -8.48 -4.51 -12.93
CA ALA A 195 -9.22 -3.26 -12.88
C ALA A 195 -8.79 -2.48 -11.65
N SER A 196 -8.56 -1.19 -11.78
CA SER A 196 -7.89 -0.40 -10.76
C SER A 196 -8.48 1.00 -10.62
N ALA A 197 -8.54 1.54 -9.40
CA ALA A 197 -8.98 2.90 -9.12
C ALA A 197 -7.84 3.74 -8.54
N ARG A 198 -7.65 4.95 -9.09
CA ARG A 198 -6.90 6.02 -8.41
C ARG A 198 -7.88 6.78 -7.53
N ILE A 199 -7.67 6.69 -6.21
CA ILE A 199 -8.45 7.38 -5.19
C ILE A 199 -7.59 8.53 -4.67
N PRO A 200 -8.10 9.77 -4.55
CA PRO A 200 -7.27 10.94 -4.28
C PRO A 200 -6.72 11.01 -2.85
N LYS A 201 -7.37 10.35 -1.89
CA LYS A 201 -6.99 10.29 -0.48
C LYS A 201 -7.65 9.11 0.23
N PHE A 202 -7.12 8.73 1.39
CA PHE A 202 -7.58 7.59 2.18
C PHE A 202 -8.81 7.89 3.05
N GLU A 203 -8.92 9.11 3.57
CA GLU A 203 -9.95 9.53 4.55
C GLU A 203 -11.07 10.36 3.93
N TRP A 204 -12.32 10.06 4.31
CA TRP A 204 -13.53 10.67 3.77
C TRP A 204 -14.57 10.96 4.86
N SER A 205 -15.31 12.06 4.69
CA SER A 205 -16.42 12.46 5.58
C SER A 205 -17.79 12.38 4.89
N ALA A 206 -18.86 12.21 5.67
CA ALA A 206 -20.23 12.28 5.14
C ALA A 206 -20.49 13.62 4.43
N GLY A 207 -21.16 13.56 3.28
CA GLY A 207 -21.44 14.73 2.45
C GLY A 207 -20.28 15.17 1.55
N GLU A 208 -19.09 14.58 1.70
CA GLU A 208 -17.96 14.89 0.84
C GLU A 208 -18.15 14.32 -0.59
N HIS A 209 -17.65 15.05 -1.58
CA HIS A 209 -17.65 14.60 -2.98
C HIS A 209 -16.53 13.61 -3.24
N PHE A 210 -16.88 12.32 -3.24
CA PHE A 210 -15.99 11.24 -3.62
C PHE A 210 -15.75 11.19 -5.13
N SER A 211 -14.52 10.92 -5.52
CA SER A 211 -14.16 10.61 -6.90
C SER A 211 -13.04 9.57 -6.97
N CYS A 212 -13.05 8.75 -8.03
CA CYS A 212 -11.92 7.88 -8.37
C CYS A 212 -11.81 7.70 -9.88
N ASP A 213 -10.58 7.75 -10.39
CA ASP A 213 -10.30 7.52 -11.81
C ASP A 213 -10.08 6.03 -12.07
N LEU A 214 -10.76 5.48 -13.06
CA LEU A 214 -10.71 4.04 -13.37
C LEU A 214 -9.64 3.71 -14.40
N PHE A 215 -9.06 2.53 -14.25
CA PHE A 215 -8.04 1.99 -15.14
C PHE A 215 -8.24 0.49 -15.32
N MET A 216 -7.84 -0.03 -16.47
CA MET A 216 -7.50 -1.44 -16.63
C MET A 216 -5.98 -1.52 -16.81
N LEU A 217 -5.28 -2.07 -15.82
CA LEU A 217 -3.83 -2.25 -15.88
C LEU A 217 -3.50 -3.53 -16.65
N ASN A 218 -2.55 -3.46 -17.59
CA ASN A 218 -2.11 -4.62 -18.37
C ASN A 218 -0.59 -4.65 -18.54
N ASP A 219 0.04 -5.58 -17.84
CA ASP A 219 1.46 -5.92 -17.99
C ASP A 219 1.66 -7.31 -18.60
N ALA A 220 0.59 -7.94 -19.11
CA ALA A 220 0.69 -9.19 -19.84
C ALA A 220 0.99 -8.96 -21.32
N TYR A 221 1.74 -9.88 -21.93
CA TYR A 221 1.96 -9.95 -23.39
C TYR A 221 0.75 -10.55 -24.12
N ARG A 222 -0.45 -10.11 -23.76
CA ARG A 222 -1.70 -10.46 -24.44
C ARG A 222 -2.64 -9.26 -24.45
N SER A 223 -3.36 -9.11 -25.56
CA SER A 223 -4.41 -8.10 -25.73
C SER A 223 -5.58 -8.36 -24.77
N LEU A 224 -6.27 -7.28 -24.38
CA LEU A 224 -7.51 -7.36 -23.63
C LEU A 224 -8.71 -7.30 -24.56
N GLU A 225 -9.69 -8.15 -24.30
CA GLU A 225 -11.02 -8.04 -24.89
C GLU A 225 -11.85 -6.98 -24.16
N LYS A 226 -12.89 -6.47 -24.85
CA LYS A 226 -13.89 -5.60 -24.22
C LYS A 226 -14.44 -6.27 -22.96
N SER A 227 -14.53 -5.51 -21.87
CA SER A 227 -14.98 -6.00 -20.57
C SER A 227 -15.87 -4.96 -19.90
N SER A 228 -16.92 -5.38 -19.21
CA SER A 228 -17.80 -4.45 -18.48
C SER A 228 -17.47 -4.52 -16.98
N MET A 229 -17.42 -3.35 -16.33
CA MET A 229 -17.06 -3.21 -14.92
C MET A 229 -18.16 -2.50 -14.15
N GLU A 230 -18.44 -2.95 -12.93
CA GLU A 230 -19.25 -2.23 -11.95
C GLU A 230 -18.36 -1.65 -10.86
N VAL A 231 -18.53 -0.36 -10.57
CA VAL A 231 -17.84 0.33 -9.47
C VAL A 231 -18.84 0.58 -8.36
N VAL A 232 -18.57 0.02 -7.19
CA VAL A 232 -19.52 -0.05 -6.08
C VAL A 232 -18.85 0.42 -4.80
N LEU A 233 -19.51 1.31 -4.06
CA LEU A 233 -19.17 1.57 -2.66
C LEU A 233 -19.97 0.62 -1.76
N GLN A 234 -19.29 -0.04 -0.83
CA GLN A 234 -19.88 -0.95 0.15
C GLN A 234 -19.61 -0.41 1.56
N TYR A 235 -20.67 -0.22 2.34
CA TYR A 235 -20.64 0.37 3.69
C TYR A 235 -21.85 -0.12 4.48
N ASP A 236 -21.73 -0.36 5.79
CA ASP A 236 -22.85 -0.76 6.68
C ASP A 236 -23.83 -1.79 6.08
N ASP A 237 -23.30 -2.86 5.47
CA ASP A 237 -24.11 -3.92 4.85
C ASP A 237 -24.98 -3.44 3.66
N LYS A 238 -24.63 -2.29 3.07
CA LYS A 238 -25.24 -1.65 1.90
C LYS A 238 -24.26 -1.61 0.73
N GLU A 239 -24.81 -1.53 -0.48
CA GLU A 239 -24.06 -1.25 -1.70
C GLU A 239 -24.64 -0.05 -2.43
N MET A 240 -23.76 0.80 -2.96
CA MET A 240 -24.09 1.93 -3.81
C MET A 240 -23.32 1.77 -5.13
N LEU A 241 -24.04 1.53 -6.22
CA LEU A 241 -23.46 1.53 -7.56
C LEU A 241 -23.09 2.97 -7.94
N LEU A 242 -21.82 3.23 -8.17
CA LEU A 242 -21.31 4.53 -8.62
C LEU A 242 -21.42 4.65 -10.13
N MET A 243 -20.96 3.63 -10.85
CA MET A 243 -21.06 3.59 -12.30
C MET A 243 -20.87 2.19 -12.87
N ARG A 244 -21.23 2.06 -14.15
CA ARG A 244 -20.78 0.98 -15.02
C ARG A 244 -19.83 1.55 -16.07
N TRP A 245 -18.74 0.84 -16.34
CA TRP A 245 -17.78 1.20 -17.38
C TRP A 245 -17.58 0.03 -18.34
N ASP A 246 -17.89 0.27 -19.61
CA ASP A 246 -17.54 -0.64 -20.70
C ASP A 246 -16.11 -0.34 -21.17
N CYS A 247 -15.15 -1.05 -20.57
CA CYS A 247 -13.74 -0.95 -20.93
C CYS A 247 -13.53 -1.47 -22.36
N PRO A 248 -12.92 -0.65 -23.26
CA PRO A 248 -12.61 -1.10 -24.60
C PRO A 248 -11.55 -2.21 -24.59
N ALA A 249 -11.42 -2.88 -25.72
CA ALA A 249 -10.28 -3.77 -25.96
C ALA A 249 -8.98 -2.95 -26.01
N SER A 250 -7.85 -3.58 -25.68
CA SER A 250 -6.53 -2.95 -25.74
C SER A 250 -5.45 -3.91 -26.22
N ASP A 251 -4.37 -3.34 -26.74
CA ASP A 251 -3.18 -4.08 -27.13
C ASP A 251 -2.50 -4.74 -25.91
N ASP A 252 -1.53 -5.60 -26.18
CA ASP A 252 -0.72 -6.19 -25.13
C ASP A 252 0.13 -5.13 -24.41
N PHE A 253 0.46 -5.43 -23.15
CA PHE A 253 1.31 -4.59 -22.31
C PHE A 253 0.88 -3.11 -22.22
N ARG A 254 -0.41 -2.83 -22.34
CA ARG A 254 -0.96 -1.47 -22.41
C ARG A 254 -2.14 -1.24 -21.47
N ASN A 255 -1.99 -0.28 -20.57
CA ASN A 255 -3.08 0.19 -19.70
C ASN A 255 -4.18 0.88 -20.51
N VAL A 256 -5.40 0.79 -20.01
CA VAL A 256 -6.56 1.55 -20.51
C VAL A 256 -6.99 2.53 -19.43
N GLU A 257 -6.95 3.82 -19.75
CA GLU A 257 -7.59 4.86 -18.94
C GLU A 257 -9.11 4.81 -19.13
N GLY A 258 -9.82 4.83 -18.03
CA GLY A 258 -11.26 4.84 -17.94
C GLY A 258 -11.81 6.20 -17.50
N PRO A 259 -13.13 6.26 -17.28
CA PRO A 259 -13.79 7.45 -16.75
C PRO A 259 -13.56 7.61 -15.25
N THR A 260 -13.97 8.77 -14.73
CA THR A 260 -14.03 9.05 -13.29
C THR A 260 -15.40 8.65 -12.74
N ALA A 261 -15.41 7.80 -11.71
CA ALA A 261 -16.61 7.49 -10.93
C ALA A 261 -16.76 8.51 -9.79
N THR A 262 -17.98 8.95 -9.49
CA THR A 262 -18.24 9.94 -8.44
C THR A 262 -19.39 9.55 -7.55
N ALA A 263 -19.34 9.94 -6.27
CA ALA A 263 -20.45 9.81 -5.32
C ALA A 263 -20.44 10.99 -4.33
N VAL A 264 -21.53 11.13 -3.59
CA VAL A 264 -21.50 11.85 -2.31
C VAL A 264 -21.37 10.80 -1.22
N ILE A 265 -20.37 10.93 -0.35
CA ILE A 265 -20.13 9.97 0.73
C ILE A 265 -21.36 9.96 1.65
N PRO A 266 -22.03 8.80 1.81
CA PRO A 266 -23.18 8.68 2.69
C PRO A 266 -22.74 8.76 4.15
N GLU A 267 -23.71 9.03 5.04
CA GLU A 267 -23.49 8.82 6.46
C GLU A 267 -23.36 7.31 6.75
N MET A 268 -22.34 6.95 7.53
CA MET A 268 -22.02 5.56 7.87
C MET A 268 -21.97 5.36 9.38
N GLU A 269 -22.36 4.17 9.82
CA GLU A 269 -22.22 3.73 11.21
C GLU A 269 -20.82 3.23 11.52
N ARG A 270 -20.06 2.74 10.53
CA ARG A 270 -18.72 2.17 10.70
C ARG A 270 -17.65 3.09 10.11
N ASP A 271 -16.44 3.04 10.65
CA ASP A 271 -15.31 3.90 10.28
C ASP A 271 -14.49 3.40 9.08
N LEU A 272 -14.94 2.32 8.44
CA LEU A 272 -14.34 1.79 7.23
C LEU A 272 -15.42 1.58 6.18
N PHE A 273 -15.03 1.66 4.91
CA PHE A 273 -15.89 1.32 3.77
C PHE A 273 -15.03 0.86 2.60
N THR A 274 -15.65 0.23 1.60
CA THR A 274 -14.91 -0.39 0.51
C THR A 274 -15.35 0.13 -0.85
N LEU A 275 -14.39 0.54 -1.67
CA LEU A 275 -14.59 0.69 -3.10
C LEU A 275 -14.26 -0.64 -3.77
N SER A 276 -15.23 -1.25 -4.44
CA SER A 276 -15.07 -2.49 -5.19
C SER A 276 -15.24 -2.26 -6.68
N ILE A 277 -14.30 -2.76 -7.49
CA ILE A 277 -14.43 -2.84 -8.95
C ILE A 277 -14.63 -4.30 -9.34
N ARG A 278 -15.77 -4.60 -9.95
CA ARG A 278 -16.18 -5.96 -10.35
C ARG A 278 -16.20 -6.06 -11.86
N VAL A 279 -15.40 -6.95 -12.44
CA VAL A 279 -15.34 -7.18 -13.89
C VAL A 279 -16.22 -8.37 -14.25
N ALA A 280 -17.20 -8.13 -15.13
CA ALA A 280 -18.16 -9.14 -15.54
C ALA A 280 -17.48 -10.36 -16.17
N GLY A 281 -17.72 -11.54 -15.59
CA GLY A 281 -17.17 -12.82 -16.06
C GLY A 281 -15.65 -13.00 -15.85
N LYS A 282 -14.96 -12.03 -15.22
CA LYS A 282 -13.50 -12.07 -14.99
C LYS A 282 -13.15 -11.66 -13.55
N PRO A 283 -13.59 -12.42 -12.53
CA PRO A 283 -13.37 -12.07 -11.12
C PRO A 283 -11.88 -11.94 -10.75
N GLU A 284 -10.98 -12.58 -11.50
CA GLU A 284 -9.54 -12.46 -11.34
C GLU A 284 -8.99 -11.05 -11.63
N TYR A 285 -9.77 -10.19 -12.29
CA TYR A 285 -9.44 -8.78 -12.53
C TYR A 285 -10.02 -7.82 -11.49
N ASN A 286 -10.86 -8.31 -10.56
CA ASN A 286 -11.48 -7.48 -9.54
C ASN A 286 -10.45 -6.86 -8.60
N SER A 287 -10.76 -5.67 -8.10
CA SER A 287 -9.97 -5.02 -7.05
C SER A 287 -10.90 -4.40 -6.02
N SER A 288 -10.43 -4.33 -4.78
CA SER A 288 -11.10 -3.61 -3.71
C SER A 288 -10.11 -2.72 -2.96
N TYR A 289 -10.62 -1.63 -2.43
CA TYR A 289 -9.88 -0.64 -1.66
C TYR A 289 -10.64 -0.37 -0.38
N LEU A 290 -9.98 -0.57 0.75
CA LEU A 290 -10.53 -0.24 2.05
C LEU A 290 -10.15 1.21 2.36
N LEU A 291 -11.12 2.02 2.70
CA LEU A 291 -10.98 3.45 2.95
C LEU A 291 -11.53 3.81 4.33
N TYR A 292 -11.06 4.92 4.88
CA TYR A 292 -11.43 5.37 6.21
C TYR A 292 -12.55 6.42 6.15
N TYR A 293 -13.55 6.25 7.02
CA TYR A 293 -14.68 7.16 7.20
C TYR A 293 -14.59 7.90 8.55
N SER A 294 -14.39 9.21 8.49
CA SER A 294 -14.21 10.10 9.64
C SER A 294 -15.56 10.64 10.15
N GLY A 295 -16.34 9.77 10.80
CA GLY A 295 -17.64 10.12 11.40
C GLY A 295 -17.55 10.41 12.89
N ASN A 296 -18.21 11.47 13.37
CA ASN A 296 -18.19 11.88 14.79
C ASN A 296 -18.67 10.80 15.80
N ASN A 297 -19.34 9.74 15.33
CA ASN A 297 -19.84 8.62 16.15
C ASN A 297 -19.69 7.26 15.45
N SER A 298 -18.79 7.14 14.46
CA SER A 298 -18.61 5.86 13.78
C SER A 298 -18.04 4.81 14.72
N LYS A 299 -18.54 3.58 14.61
CA LYS A 299 -18.06 2.41 15.32
C LYS A 299 -16.83 1.87 14.60
N ARG A 300 -15.80 1.57 15.37
CA ARG A 300 -14.58 0.96 14.84
C ARG A 300 -14.86 -0.42 14.24
N ALA A 301 -14.51 -0.59 12.97
CA ALA A 301 -14.55 -1.85 12.27
C ALA A 301 -13.12 -2.39 12.10
N LEU A 302 -12.99 -3.71 12.19
CA LEU A 302 -11.74 -4.41 11.89
C LEU A 302 -11.99 -5.42 10.77
N PRO A 303 -11.10 -5.50 9.77
CA PRO A 303 -11.12 -6.58 8.81
C PRO A 303 -11.03 -7.97 9.45
N SER A 304 -11.60 -8.95 8.76
CA SER A 304 -11.54 -10.35 9.18
C SER A 304 -10.11 -10.91 9.07
N GLU A 305 -9.83 -12.01 9.75
CA GLU A 305 -8.56 -12.72 9.60
C GLU A 305 -8.33 -13.15 8.13
N ALA A 306 -9.41 -13.51 7.41
CA ALA A 306 -9.36 -13.88 5.99
C ALA A 306 -8.90 -12.71 5.10
N TYR A 307 -9.28 -11.47 5.43
CA TYR A 307 -8.74 -10.28 4.77
C TYR A 307 -7.22 -10.19 4.94
N TYR A 308 -6.73 -10.33 6.17
CA TYR A 308 -5.29 -10.25 6.46
C TYR A 308 -4.48 -11.41 5.85
N LYS A 309 -5.11 -12.54 5.54
CA LYS A 309 -4.51 -13.64 4.76
C LYS A 309 -4.65 -13.47 3.24
N GLY A 310 -5.31 -12.39 2.80
CA GLY A 310 -5.61 -12.12 1.39
C GLY A 310 -6.63 -13.09 0.77
N GLU A 311 -7.35 -13.86 1.58
CA GLU A 311 -8.31 -14.88 1.13
C GLU A 311 -9.64 -14.25 0.68
N THR A 312 -10.05 -13.16 1.32
CA THR A 312 -11.27 -12.43 0.99
C THR A 312 -11.00 -10.93 0.86
N GLU A 313 -11.81 -10.24 0.07
CA GLU A 313 -11.89 -8.78 0.17
C GLU A 313 -12.65 -8.42 1.45
N PHE A 314 -12.45 -7.20 1.96
CA PHE A 314 -13.29 -6.72 3.05
C PHE A 314 -14.65 -6.33 2.49
N THR A 315 -15.69 -7.07 2.88
CA THR A 315 -17.06 -6.74 2.53
C THR A 315 -17.91 -6.84 3.77
N TYR A 316 -18.77 -5.86 3.97
CA TYR A 316 -19.78 -5.90 5.02
C TYR A 316 -20.88 -6.94 4.73
N ASN A 317 -21.07 -7.28 3.46
CA ASN A 317 -22.02 -8.30 3.03
C ASN A 317 -21.46 -9.71 3.24
N ASN A 318 -21.59 -10.23 4.46
CA ASN A 318 -21.55 -11.66 4.72
C ASN A 318 -22.99 -12.15 4.99
N ASN A 319 -23.63 -12.69 3.95
CA ASN A 319 -24.66 -13.72 4.11
C ASN A 319 -24.13 -15.01 3.50
#